data_AF-A0A662WW72-F1
#
_entry.id   AF-A0A662WW72-F1
#
_cell.length_a   1.000
_cell.length_b   1.000
_cell.length_c   1.000
_cell.angle_alpha   90.00
_cell.angle_beta   90.00
_cell.angle_gamma   90.00
#
_symmetry.space_group_name_H-M   'P 1'
#
loop_
_entity.id
_entity.type
_entity.pdbx_description
1 polymer ?
#
loop_
_entity_poly.entity_id
_entity_poly.type
_entity_poly.pdbx_seq_one_letter_code
_entity_poly.pdbx_strand_id
1 'polypeptide(L)'
;MDALKHAAVGAFVATGGLTAVQTLLARQLRRPSSLALSLGSFVGVFRLLEASGRTNQERDGAASPNASQAAAVAAAVALYLLDAERKTVVVSYAVVEAALSFAAEFTTLSDVKYLGTDAIATSQLKALDGLCQLPPGVLHRMRDEIPSGKLLSRCDVFHRGQSCSEFHTHLFTKSMKFAAKLYVPIYVVSVLVPKYKQWLWGPRPALTPLAVRYLRTCCCLTLLYQVPLAFSCVSPIRHDHATVMVAGALTTLALLAEHEHRRGSVMKAIGVYTTGAMAARMVATLGVPRKAVELGQFALFSAAAAVIFQRPGLESSRIMRMLYGYSDKQTAAPTDDRSAAQR
;
A
#
# COMPACT_ATOMS: atom_id res chain seq x y z
N MET A 1 33.37 13.79 5.90
CA MET A 1 33.26 12.89 4.72
C MET A 1 32.42 11.65 5.00
N ASP A 2 32.30 11.21 6.25
CA ASP A 2 31.62 9.94 6.56
C ASP A 2 30.10 9.99 6.35
N ALA A 3 29.44 11.11 6.65
CA ALA A 3 28.01 11.32 6.37
C ALA A 3 27.65 11.10 4.88
N LEU A 4 28.46 11.64 3.97
CA LEU A 4 28.25 11.50 2.53
C LEU A 4 28.47 10.06 2.06
N LYS A 5 29.47 9.36 2.61
CA LYS A 5 29.70 7.93 2.33
C LYS A 5 28.54 7.08 2.84
N HIS A 6 28.05 7.32 4.06
CA HIS A 6 26.91 6.59 4.63
C HIS A 6 25.60 6.83 3.89
N ALA A 7 25.36 8.05 3.43
CA ALA A 7 24.24 8.41 2.58
C ALA A 7 24.33 7.73 1.21
N ALA A 8 25.49 7.80 0.56
CA ALA A 8 25.72 7.19 -0.75
C ALA A 8 25.55 5.66 -0.73
N VAL A 9 26.09 4.99 0.29
CA VAL A 9 25.91 3.54 0.47
C VAL A 9 24.44 3.20 0.70
N GLY A 10 23.73 3.97 1.53
CA GLY A 10 22.30 3.76 1.76
C GLY A 10 21.46 3.89 0.49
N ALA A 11 21.69 4.97 -0.27
CA ALA A 11 21.02 5.22 -1.54
C ALA A 11 21.32 4.10 -2.56
N PHE A 12 22.58 3.70 -2.68
CA PHE A 12 22.99 2.63 -3.60
C PHE A 12 22.37 1.28 -3.25
N VAL A 13 22.35 0.90 -1.98
CA VAL A 13 21.71 -0.33 -1.52
C VAL A 13 20.20 -0.30 -1.77
N ALA A 14 19.53 0.81 -1.50
CA ALA A 14 18.09 0.94 -1.71
C ALA A 14 17.70 0.88 -3.19
N THR A 15 18.38 1.65 -4.06
CA THR A 15 18.13 1.64 -5.51
C THR A 15 18.55 0.31 -6.13
N GLY A 16 19.76 -0.18 -5.82
CA GLY A 16 20.30 -1.41 -6.36
C GLY A 16 19.49 -2.64 -5.93
N GLY A 17 19.11 -2.73 -4.66
CA GLY A 17 18.30 -3.82 -4.13
C GLY A 17 16.95 -3.92 -4.82
N LEU A 18 16.24 -2.79 -4.97
CA LEU A 18 14.94 -2.79 -5.64
C LEU A 18 15.05 -3.08 -7.15
N THR A 19 16.09 -2.56 -7.80
CA THR A 19 16.36 -2.82 -9.23
C THR A 19 16.72 -4.28 -9.48
N ALA A 20 17.47 -4.91 -8.57
CA ALA A 20 17.79 -6.33 -8.61
C ALA A 20 16.53 -7.18 -8.46
N VAL A 21 15.64 -6.85 -7.51
CA VAL A 21 14.34 -7.53 -7.35
C VAL A 21 13.50 -7.39 -8.61
N GLN A 22 13.42 -6.19 -9.20
CA GLN A 22 12.67 -5.95 -10.44
C GLN A 22 13.24 -6.74 -11.63
N THR A 23 14.56 -6.82 -11.72
CA THR A 23 15.28 -7.59 -12.74
C THR A 23 15.02 -9.10 -12.59
N LEU A 24 15.06 -9.62 -11.35
CA LEU A 24 14.76 -11.01 -11.04
C LEU A 24 13.30 -11.36 -11.37
N LEU A 25 12.35 -10.50 -10.98
CA LEU A 25 10.93 -10.71 -11.27
C LEU A 25 10.62 -10.64 -12.78
N ALA A 26 11.30 -9.74 -13.50
CA ALA A 26 11.17 -9.62 -14.95
C ALA A 26 11.94 -10.68 -15.74
N ARG A 27 12.84 -11.44 -15.07
CA ARG A 27 13.82 -12.35 -15.69
C ARG A 27 14.66 -11.68 -16.79
N GLN A 28 14.81 -10.37 -16.71
CA GLN A 28 15.46 -9.53 -17.70
C GLN A 28 16.13 -8.36 -17.00
N LEU A 29 17.35 -8.03 -17.41
CA LEU A 29 18.08 -6.84 -16.95
C LEU A 29 17.24 -5.59 -17.22
N ARG A 30 16.83 -4.93 -16.16
CA ARG A 30 16.07 -3.68 -16.23
C ARG A 30 16.87 -2.53 -15.66
N ARG A 31 16.72 -1.37 -16.31
CA ARG A 31 17.19 -0.10 -15.75
C ARG A 31 16.43 0.21 -14.45
N PRO A 32 17.03 0.97 -13.52
CA PRO A 32 16.37 1.38 -12.30
C PRO A 32 15.09 2.14 -12.62
N SER A 33 13.98 1.70 -12.05
CA SER A 33 12.69 2.37 -12.20
C SER A 33 12.66 3.70 -11.44
N SER A 34 11.75 4.60 -11.80
CA SER A 34 11.46 5.84 -11.06
C SER A 34 11.24 5.58 -9.56
N LEU A 35 10.58 4.47 -9.21
CA LEU A 35 10.37 4.04 -7.83
C LEU A 35 11.69 3.65 -7.13
N ALA A 36 12.60 2.98 -7.83
CA ALA A 36 13.92 2.64 -7.28
C ALA A 36 14.82 3.86 -7.08
N LEU A 37 14.74 4.84 -8.00
CA LEU A 37 15.44 6.11 -7.89
C LEU A 37 14.88 6.97 -6.75
N SER A 38 13.54 7.09 -6.67
CA SER A 38 12.82 7.79 -5.61
C SER A 38 13.15 7.22 -4.21
N LEU A 39 13.17 5.89 -4.08
CA LEU A 39 13.54 5.25 -2.82
C LEU A 39 15.00 5.53 -2.43
N GLY A 40 15.92 5.41 -3.40
CA GLY A 40 17.33 5.70 -3.15
C GLY A 40 17.59 7.15 -2.79
N SER A 41 16.94 8.10 -3.48
CA SER A 41 17.06 9.53 -3.16
C SER A 41 16.50 9.85 -1.78
N PHE A 42 15.37 9.23 -1.40
CA PHE A 42 14.83 9.39 -0.05
C PHE A 42 15.86 8.96 0.99
N VAL A 43 16.39 7.75 0.88
CA VAL A 43 17.37 7.19 1.84
C VAL A 43 18.65 8.04 1.87
N GLY A 44 19.15 8.45 0.71
CA GLY A 44 20.36 9.27 0.60
C GLY A 44 20.20 10.64 1.24
N VAL A 45 19.15 11.39 0.86
CA VAL A 45 18.89 12.74 1.40
C VAL A 45 18.58 12.68 2.89
N PHE A 46 17.76 11.72 3.33
CA PHE A 46 17.43 11.53 4.74
C PHE A 46 18.69 11.31 5.58
N ARG A 47 19.52 10.34 5.20
CA ARG A 47 20.76 10.02 5.93
C ARG A 47 21.77 11.17 5.92
N LEU A 48 21.87 11.89 4.80
CA LEU A 48 22.76 13.04 4.70
C LEU A 48 22.34 14.13 5.68
N LEU A 49 21.06 14.51 5.68
CA LEU A 49 20.53 15.56 6.54
C LEU A 49 20.54 15.15 8.02
N GLU A 50 20.24 13.90 8.33
CA GLU A 50 20.24 13.39 9.69
C GLU A 50 21.67 13.31 10.27
N ALA A 51 22.64 12.82 9.48
CA ALA A 51 24.04 12.76 9.90
C ALA A 51 24.65 14.16 10.03
N SER A 52 24.37 15.06 9.09
CA SER A 52 24.80 16.46 9.15
C SER A 52 24.16 17.20 10.32
N GLY A 53 22.90 16.91 10.64
CA GLY A 53 22.19 17.48 11.78
C GLY A 53 22.85 17.11 13.11
N ARG A 54 23.20 15.84 13.29
CA ARG A 54 23.93 15.39 14.50
C ARG A 54 25.30 16.04 14.65
N THR A 55 26.06 16.13 13.55
CA THR A 55 27.44 16.67 13.60
C THR A 55 27.45 18.16 13.95
N ASN A 56 26.42 18.91 13.52
CA ASN A 56 26.30 20.34 13.83
C ASN A 56 25.75 20.61 15.24
N GLN A 57 24.90 19.71 15.76
CA GLN A 57 24.36 19.83 17.11
C GLN A 57 25.44 19.66 18.19
N GLU A 58 26.40 18.77 17.97
CA GLU A 58 27.58 18.60 18.85
C GLU A 58 28.55 19.79 18.80
N ARG A 59 28.51 20.59 17.72
CA ARG A 59 29.55 21.59 17.43
C ARG A 59 29.16 23.02 17.79
N ASP A 60 27.91 23.42 17.56
CA ASP A 60 27.51 24.83 17.66
C ASP A 60 26.23 25.10 18.47
N GLY A 61 25.59 24.09 19.06
CA GLY A 61 24.32 24.27 19.79
C GLY A 61 23.15 24.80 18.94
N ALA A 62 23.35 24.91 17.62
CA ALA A 62 22.34 25.35 16.67
C ALA A 62 21.28 24.27 16.45
N ALA A 63 20.03 24.69 16.25
CA ALA A 63 18.90 23.82 15.95
C ALA A 63 19.15 23.05 14.65
N SER A 64 19.62 21.82 14.76
CA SER A 64 19.83 20.91 13.65
C SER A 64 18.49 20.36 13.15
N PRO A 65 18.40 19.97 11.86
CA PRO A 65 17.18 19.36 11.36
C PRO A 65 16.92 18.05 12.11
N ASN A 66 15.80 18.01 12.83
CA ASN A 66 15.35 16.79 13.48
C ASN A 66 14.97 15.73 12.41
N ALA A 67 14.86 14.47 12.81
CA ALA A 67 14.56 13.38 11.87
C ALA A 67 13.27 13.62 11.05
N SER A 68 12.30 14.34 11.60
CA SER A 68 11.05 14.67 10.89
C SER A 68 11.26 15.73 9.78
N GLN A 69 12.10 16.74 10.01
CA GLN A 69 12.50 17.71 8.99
C GLN A 69 13.35 17.07 7.89
N ALA A 70 14.30 16.20 8.26
CA ALA A 70 15.09 15.43 7.29
C ALA A 70 14.19 14.53 6.42
N ALA A 71 13.19 13.88 7.02
CA ALA A 71 12.21 13.06 6.31
C ALA A 71 11.30 13.88 5.38
N ALA A 72 10.87 15.07 5.80
CA ALA A 72 10.06 15.96 4.97
C ALA A 72 10.82 16.40 3.70
N VAL A 73 12.09 16.81 3.84
CA VAL A 73 12.93 17.22 2.71
C VAL A 73 13.23 16.02 1.80
N ALA A 74 13.58 14.87 2.37
CA ALA A 74 13.79 13.63 1.63
C ALA A 74 12.54 13.19 0.84
N ALA A 75 11.36 13.33 1.45
CA ALA A 75 10.07 13.03 0.83
C ALA A 75 9.80 13.92 -0.38
N ALA A 76 10.05 15.23 -0.27
CA ALA A 76 9.91 16.15 -1.40
C ALA A 76 10.82 15.75 -2.57
N VAL A 77 12.10 15.46 -2.31
CA VAL A 77 13.04 15.01 -3.35
C VAL A 77 12.61 13.68 -3.97
N ALA A 78 12.15 12.73 -3.16
CA ALA A 78 11.68 11.44 -3.63
C ALA A 78 10.43 11.55 -4.50
N LEU A 79 9.48 12.42 -4.16
CA LEU A 79 8.26 12.62 -4.93
C LEU A 79 8.53 13.33 -6.27
N TYR A 80 9.58 14.15 -6.32
CA TYR A 80 10.02 14.78 -7.58
C TYR A 80 10.47 13.73 -8.60
N LEU A 81 11.21 12.71 -8.15
CA LEU A 81 11.74 11.63 -9.01
C LEU A 81 10.72 10.54 -9.35
N LEU A 82 9.55 10.55 -8.72
CA LEU A 82 8.53 9.53 -8.91
C LEU A 82 7.64 9.85 -10.12
N ASP A 83 7.30 8.84 -10.92
CA ASP A 83 6.38 9.02 -12.06
C ASP A 83 4.99 9.50 -11.61
N ALA A 84 4.36 10.35 -12.41
CA ALA A 84 3.04 10.92 -12.13
C ALA A 84 1.97 9.86 -11.83
N GLU A 85 1.99 8.71 -12.51
CA GLU A 85 1.04 7.62 -12.28
C GLU A 85 1.14 7.02 -10.87
N ARG A 86 2.32 7.10 -10.23
CA ARG A 86 2.62 6.49 -8.92
C ARG A 86 2.53 7.47 -7.76
N LYS A 87 2.63 8.79 -8.03
CA LYS A 87 2.56 9.84 -6.99
C LYS A 87 1.32 9.72 -6.13
N THR A 88 0.14 9.62 -6.73
CA THR A 88 -1.12 9.54 -5.99
C THR A 88 -1.16 8.34 -5.04
N VAL A 89 -0.65 7.19 -5.46
CA VAL A 89 -0.64 5.96 -4.65
C VAL A 89 0.33 6.11 -3.46
N VAL A 90 1.53 6.63 -3.70
CA VAL A 90 2.55 6.81 -2.66
C VAL A 90 2.15 7.89 -1.66
N VAL A 91 1.59 9.01 -2.13
CA VAL A 91 1.04 10.08 -1.28
C VAL A 91 -0.11 9.53 -0.43
N SER A 92 -1.06 8.80 -1.03
CA SER A 92 -2.19 8.21 -0.29
C SER A 92 -1.71 7.21 0.76
N TYR A 93 -0.67 6.42 0.46
CA TYR A 93 -0.06 5.51 1.43
C TYR A 93 0.53 6.27 2.62
N ALA A 94 1.32 7.31 2.37
CA ALA A 94 1.91 8.11 3.44
C ALA A 94 0.84 8.80 4.29
N VAL A 95 -0.22 9.34 3.67
CA VAL A 95 -1.33 9.98 4.39
C VAL A 95 -2.06 8.96 5.26
N VAL A 96 -2.33 7.75 4.76
CA VAL A 96 -2.97 6.69 5.56
C VAL A 96 -2.08 6.26 6.72
N GLU A 97 -0.77 6.10 6.53
CA GLU A 97 0.15 5.76 7.62
C GLU A 97 0.27 6.88 8.67
N ALA A 98 0.32 8.14 8.22
CA ALA A 98 0.30 9.28 9.12
C ALA A 98 -1.02 9.35 9.90
N ALA A 99 -2.16 9.15 9.23
CA ALA A 99 -3.47 9.11 9.85
C ALA A 99 -3.60 7.95 10.83
N LEU A 100 -3.05 6.77 10.55
CA LEU A 100 -3.02 5.64 11.49
C LEU A 100 -2.11 5.94 12.69
N SER A 101 -0.99 6.61 12.46
CA SER A 101 -0.09 7.07 13.53
C SER A 101 -0.78 8.09 14.46
N PHE A 102 -1.71 8.88 13.95
CA PHE A 102 -2.57 9.78 14.73
C PHE A 102 -3.80 9.09 15.33
N ALA A 103 -4.46 8.18 14.60
CA ALA A 103 -5.66 7.47 15.05
C ALA A 103 -5.36 6.48 16.18
N ALA A 104 -4.11 5.99 16.29
CA ALA A 104 -3.64 5.26 17.46
C ALA A 104 -3.75 6.08 18.77
N GLU A 105 -3.83 7.41 18.69
CA GLU A 105 -4.08 8.29 19.85
C GLU A 105 -5.56 8.68 20.02
N PHE A 106 -6.37 8.57 18.98
CA PHE A 106 -7.77 9.01 18.99
C PHE A 106 -8.63 8.03 18.21
N THR A 107 -9.09 6.98 18.89
CA THR A 107 -10.03 6.02 18.31
C THR A 107 -11.40 6.65 18.17
N THR A 108 -11.80 6.93 16.94
CA THR A 108 -13.13 6.62 16.35
C THR A 108 -13.15 7.22 14.96
N LEU A 109 -13.36 6.39 13.93
CA LEU A 109 -14.04 6.84 12.70
C LEU A 109 -14.40 5.65 11.81
N SER A 110 -15.69 5.36 11.81
CA SER A 110 -16.44 4.65 10.78
C SER A 110 -17.25 5.68 10.00
N ASP A 111 -17.12 5.69 8.68
CA ASP A 111 -18.20 5.72 7.67
C ASP A 111 -17.67 6.32 6.37
N VAL A 112 -17.71 5.56 5.28
CA VAL A 112 -17.64 6.14 3.94
C VAL A 112 -18.66 5.45 3.03
N LYS A 113 -19.70 6.22 2.69
CA LYS A 113 -20.75 5.92 1.72
C LYS A 113 -20.34 6.38 0.31
N TYR A 114 -20.59 5.53 -0.68
CA TYR A 114 -20.71 5.75 -2.14
C TYR A 114 -19.54 6.39 -2.91
N LEU A 115 -19.00 5.64 -3.89
CA LEU A 115 -18.15 6.14 -4.97
C LEU A 115 -18.82 5.87 -6.32
N GLY A 116 -19.16 6.94 -7.04
CA GLY A 116 -19.42 6.95 -8.48
C GLY A 116 -18.10 6.95 -9.25
N THR A 117 -18.10 6.34 -10.44
CA THR A 117 -16.93 5.86 -11.17
C THR A 117 -16.10 6.89 -11.94
N ASP A 118 -16.47 8.17 -11.93
CA ASP A 118 -15.92 9.13 -12.91
C ASP A 118 -14.67 9.90 -12.45
N ALA A 119 -14.17 9.61 -11.23
CA ALA A 119 -13.02 10.32 -10.66
C ALA A 119 -11.94 9.41 -10.07
N ILE A 120 -11.83 8.15 -10.52
CA ILE A 120 -10.76 7.25 -10.08
C ILE A 120 -9.51 7.52 -10.93
N ALA A 121 -8.37 7.76 -10.29
CA ALA A 121 -7.10 7.95 -11.01
C ALA A 121 -6.77 6.72 -11.86
N THR A 122 -6.25 6.91 -13.08
CA THR A 122 -5.99 5.82 -14.04
C THR A 122 -5.15 4.68 -13.46
N SER A 123 -4.20 4.97 -12.57
CA SER A 123 -3.39 3.95 -11.90
C SER A 123 -4.18 3.13 -10.87
N GLN A 124 -5.12 3.75 -10.18
CA GLN A 124 -6.03 3.06 -9.26
C GLN A 124 -7.07 2.24 -10.02
N LEU A 125 -7.57 2.76 -11.14
CA LEU A 125 -8.49 2.04 -12.01
C LEU A 125 -7.80 0.82 -12.63
N LYS A 126 -6.57 0.96 -13.15
CA LYS A 126 -5.76 -0.17 -13.65
C LYS A 126 -5.50 -1.21 -12.56
N ALA A 127 -5.28 -0.78 -11.32
CA ALA A 127 -5.08 -1.70 -10.19
C ALA A 127 -6.38 -2.46 -9.85
N LEU A 128 -7.52 -1.76 -9.76
CA LEU A 128 -8.83 -2.36 -9.52
C LEU A 128 -9.25 -3.30 -10.65
N ASP A 129 -9.04 -2.92 -11.90
CA ASP A 129 -9.27 -3.76 -13.09
C ASP A 129 -8.42 -5.03 -13.05
N GLY A 130 -7.15 -4.87 -12.66
CA GLY A 130 -6.24 -5.98 -12.43
C GLY A 130 -6.70 -6.90 -11.31
N LEU A 131 -7.37 -6.41 -10.29
CA LEU A 131 -7.91 -7.23 -9.20
C LEU A 131 -9.20 -7.96 -9.60
N CYS A 132 -10.07 -7.30 -10.39
CA CYS A 132 -11.33 -7.87 -10.86
C CYS A 132 -11.15 -8.97 -11.92
N GLN A 133 -10.01 -9.01 -12.63
CA GLN A 133 -9.67 -9.99 -13.68
C GLN A 133 -10.68 -10.10 -14.83
N LEU A 134 -11.61 -9.16 -14.94
CA LEU A 134 -12.58 -9.07 -16.02
C LEU A 134 -11.88 -8.85 -17.37
N PRO A 135 -12.40 -9.39 -18.48
CA PRO A 135 -11.90 -9.08 -19.81
C PRO A 135 -11.98 -7.56 -20.09
N PRO A 136 -11.00 -6.96 -20.79
CA PRO A 136 -11.01 -5.52 -21.10
C PRO A 136 -12.29 -5.06 -21.82
N GLY A 137 -12.81 -5.89 -22.74
CA GLY A 137 -14.06 -5.61 -23.43
C GLY A 137 -15.29 -5.62 -22.52
N VAL A 138 -15.28 -6.42 -21.43
CA VAL A 138 -16.35 -6.41 -20.42
C VAL A 138 -16.25 -5.14 -19.57
N LEU A 139 -15.04 -4.76 -19.15
CA LEU A 139 -14.80 -3.53 -18.38
C LEU A 139 -15.19 -2.27 -19.16
N HIS A 140 -14.91 -2.23 -20.46
CA HIS A 140 -15.30 -1.11 -21.32
C HIS A 140 -16.82 -1.00 -21.42
N ARG A 141 -17.51 -2.10 -21.75
CA ARG A 141 -18.98 -2.12 -21.78
C ARG A 141 -19.61 -1.80 -20.42
N MET A 142 -19.01 -2.28 -19.34
CA MET A 142 -19.46 -1.97 -17.98
C MET A 142 -19.47 -0.46 -17.73
N ARG A 143 -18.45 0.25 -18.21
CA ARG A 143 -18.33 1.71 -18.02
C ARG A 143 -19.21 2.50 -18.97
N ASP A 144 -19.45 1.99 -20.17
CA ASP A 144 -20.21 2.73 -21.19
C ASP A 144 -21.72 2.49 -21.04
N GLU A 145 -22.11 1.24 -20.79
CA GLU A 145 -23.50 0.81 -20.89
C GLU A 145 -24.24 0.88 -19.55
N ILE A 146 -23.58 0.61 -18.41
CA ILE A 146 -24.24 0.65 -17.09
C ILE A 146 -24.68 2.06 -16.70
N PRO A 147 -23.84 3.11 -16.81
CA PRO A 147 -24.25 4.47 -16.48
C PRO A 147 -25.33 5.01 -17.43
N SER A 148 -25.45 4.45 -18.64
CA SER A 148 -26.43 4.91 -19.63
C SER A 148 -27.88 4.61 -19.24
N GLY A 149 -28.12 3.69 -18.31
CA GLY A 149 -29.46 3.30 -17.85
C GLY A 149 -30.33 2.62 -18.93
N LYS A 150 -29.79 2.35 -20.13
CA LYS A 150 -30.52 1.78 -21.28
C LYS A 150 -30.55 0.25 -21.31
N LEU A 151 -30.04 -0.40 -20.27
CA LEU A 151 -29.87 -1.85 -20.25
C LEU A 151 -31.16 -2.58 -19.84
N LEU A 152 -31.39 -3.75 -20.46
CA LEU A 152 -32.46 -4.69 -20.09
C LEU A 152 -31.99 -5.66 -18.99
N SER A 153 -30.73 -6.11 -19.04
CA SER A 153 -30.08 -6.92 -18.01
C SER A 153 -28.59 -6.60 -17.87
N ARG A 154 -28.03 -6.76 -16.67
CA ARG A 154 -26.57 -6.67 -16.46
C ARG A 154 -25.82 -7.86 -17.05
N CYS A 155 -26.50 -8.99 -17.24
CA CYS A 155 -25.95 -10.16 -17.92
C CYS A 155 -25.50 -9.84 -19.35
N ASP A 156 -26.25 -8.96 -20.05
CA ASP A 156 -25.93 -8.52 -21.41
C ASP A 156 -24.67 -7.64 -21.47
N VAL A 157 -24.24 -7.08 -20.35
CA VAL A 157 -22.98 -6.34 -20.26
C VAL A 157 -21.83 -7.30 -19.97
N PHE A 158 -22.03 -8.18 -18.98
CA PHE A 158 -20.98 -9.04 -18.45
C PHE A 158 -20.66 -10.24 -19.35
N HIS A 159 -21.66 -10.90 -19.94
CA HIS A 159 -21.48 -12.18 -20.64
C HIS A 159 -22.48 -12.42 -21.80
N ARG A 160 -22.46 -11.55 -22.82
CA ARG A 160 -23.27 -11.74 -24.05
C ARG A 160 -23.04 -13.11 -24.69
N GLY A 161 -24.12 -13.86 -24.85
CA GLY A 161 -24.08 -15.17 -25.51
C GLY A 161 -23.44 -16.30 -24.69
N GLN A 162 -23.22 -16.09 -23.38
CA GLN A 162 -22.75 -17.13 -22.46
C GLN A 162 -23.70 -17.26 -21.27
N SER A 163 -23.78 -18.46 -20.71
CA SER A 163 -24.54 -18.68 -19.48
C SER A 163 -23.84 -18.03 -18.27
N CYS A 164 -24.62 -17.57 -17.28
CA CYS A 164 -24.05 -16.98 -16.06
C CYS A 164 -23.06 -17.95 -15.38
N SER A 165 -23.42 -19.23 -15.29
CA SER A 165 -22.60 -20.26 -14.64
C SER A 165 -21.25 -20.45 -15.33
N GLU A 166 -21.22 -20.51 -16.65
CA GLU A 166 -20.00 -20.65 -17.44
C GLU A 166 -19.08 -19.43 -17.26
N PHE A 167 -19.65 -18.22 -17.35
CA PHE A 167 -18.90 -16.99 -17.14
C PHE A 167 -18.29 -16.90 -15.73
N HIS A 168 -19.09 -17.18 -14.69
CA HIS A 168 -18.62 -17.14 -13.30
C HIS A 168 -17.56 -18.20 -13.01
N THR A 169 -17.71 -19.41 -13.55
CA THR A 169 -16.73 -20.50 -13.38
C THR A 169 -15.40 -20.15 -14.04
N HIS A 170 -15.44 -19.61 -15.26
CA HIS A 170 -14.25 -19.17 -15.98
C HIS A 170 -13.55 -18.01 -15.26
N LEU A 171 -14.32 -17.00 -14.84
CA LEU A 171 -13.81 -15.87 -14.07
C LEU A 171 -13.23 -16.34 -12.72
N PHE A 172 -13.84 -17.30 -12.04
CA PHE A 172 -13.39 -17.82 -10.75
C PHE A 172 -12.02 -18.48 -10.91
N THR A 173 -11.88 -19.33 -11.92
CA THR A 173 -10.61 -20.00 -12.23
C THR A 173 -9.51 -19.00 -12.55
N LYS A 174 -9.84 -17.96 -13.35
CA LYS A 174 -8.89 -16.90 -13.71
C LYS A 174 -8.47 -16.08 -12.48
N SER A 175 -9.42 -15.68 -11.65
CA SER A 175 -9.17 -14.92 -10.41
C SER A 175 -8.37 -15.72 -9.40
N MET A 176 -8.66 -17.01 -9.21
CA MET A 176 -7.86 -17.90 -8.35
C MET A 176 -6.42 -18.04 -8.86
N LYS A 177 -6.22 -18.21 -10.17
CA LYS A 177 -4.88 -18.29 -10.77
C LYS A 177 -4.10 -17.00 -10.61
N PHE A 178 -4.77 -15.85 -10.72
CA PHE A 178 -4.16 -14.55 -10.50
C PHE A 178 -3.80 -14.32 -9.02
N ALA A 179 -4.74 -14.58 -8.10
CA ALA A 179 -4.50 -14.50 -6.66
C ALA A 179 -3.33 -15.40 -6.25
N ALA A 180 -3.26 -16.62 -6.79
CA ALA A 180 -2.15 -17.53 -6.58
C ALA A 180 -0.82 -16.94 -7.05
N LYS A 181 -0.75 -16.43 -8.28
CA LYS A 181 0.46 -15.80 -8.81
C LYS A 181 0.90 -14.58 -8.00
N LEU A 182 -0.04 -13.82 -7.45
CA LEU A 182 0.26 -12.63 -6.68
C LEU A 182 0.74 -12.97 -5.27
N TYR A 183 0.07 -13.89 -4.58
CA TYR A 183 0.32 -14.13 -3.15
C TYR A 183 1.30 -15.25 -2.86
N VAL A 184 1.40 -16.30 -3.69
CA VAL A 184 2.40 -17.37 -3.45
C VAL A 184 3.80 -16.79 -3.30
N PRO A 185 4.31 -15.91 -4.18
CA PRO A 185 5.66 -15.36 -4.03
C PRO A 185 5.82 -14.52 -2.75
N ILE A 186 4.81 -13.71 -2.41
CA ILE A 186 4.83 -12.88 -1.20
C ILE A 186 4.94 -13.77 0.03
N TYR A 187 4.11 -14.81 0.13
CA TYR A 187 4.12 -15.74 1.27
C TYR A 187 5.40 -16.58 1.32
N VAL A 188 5.90 -17.04 0.18
CA VAL A 188 7.17 -17.77 0.10
C VAL A 188 8.29 -16.89 0.66
N VAL A 189 8.39 -15.62 0.25
CA VAL A 189 9.38 -14.69 0.79
C VAL A 189 9.12 -14.40 2.28
N SER A 190 7.88 -14.15 2.69
CA SER A 190 7.53 -13.87 4.09
C SER A 190 7.75 -15.06 5.03
N VAL A 191 7.78 -16.28 4.54
CA VAL A 191 8.06 -17.49 5.33
C VAL A 191 9.53 -17.85 5.28
N LEU A 192 10.15 -17.78 4.11
CA LEU A 192 11.56 -18.09 3.92
C LEU A 192 12.46 -17.07 4.61
N VAL A 193 12.18 -15.76 4.52
CA VAL A 193 13.09 -14.73 5.06
C VAL A 193 13.23 -14.80 6.59
N PRO A 194 12.14 -14.88 7.39
CA PRO A 194 12.28 -14.92 8.85
C PRO A 194 12.76 -16.27 9.37
N LYS A 195 12.45 -17.36 8.66
CA LYS A 195 12.79 -18.73 9.06
C LYS A 195 13.95 -19.33 8.29
N TYR A 196 14.68 -18.54 7.49
CA TYR A 196 15.78 -19.01 6.64
C TYR A 196 16.80 -19.84 7.42
N LYS A 197 17.21 -19.35 8.60
CA LYS A 197 18.11 -20.09 9.50
C LYS A 197 17.49 -21.41 9.99
N GLN A 198 16.22 -21.40 10.35
CA GLN A 198 15.49 -22.61 10.78
C GLN A 198 15.23 -23.58 9.62
N TRP A 199 15.19 -23.10 8.38
CA TRP A 199 15.00 -23.92 7.18
C TRP A 199 16.30 -24.61 6.75
N LEU A 200 17.45 -23.96 6.97
CA LEU A 200 18.78 -24.51 6.71
C LEU A 200 19.30 -25.40 7.85
N TRP A 201 18.96 -25.09 9.10
CA TRP A 201 19.59 -25.70 10.29
C TRP A 201 18.60 -26.27 11.32
N GLY A 202 17.29 -26.25 11.05
CA GLY A 202 16.25 -26.67 11.99
C GLY A 202 15.18 -27.57 11.38
N PRO A 203 14.20 -28.02 12.18
CA PRO A 203 13.10 -28.84 11.71
C PRO A 203 12.24 -28.06 10.71
N ARG A 204 11.96 -28.70 9.56
CA ARG A 204 11.19 -28.08 8.47
C ARG A 204 9.80 -27.67 8.98
N PRO A 205 9.34 -26.44 8.71
CA PRO A 205 8.01 -26.00 9.13
C PRO A 205 6.92 -26.83 8.43
N ALA A 206 5.86 -27.17 9.17
CA ALA A 206 4.71 -27.86 8.61
C ALA A 206 4.07 -27.00 7.49
N LEU A 207 4.11 -27.51 6.27
CA LEU A 207 3.65 -26.79 5.07
C LEU A 207 2.12 -26.79 4.94
N THR A 208 1.45 -27.80 5.48
CA THR A 208 -0.01 -27.96 5.41
C THR A 208 -0.80 -26.79 6.00
N PRO A 209 -0.58 -26.34 7.25
CA PRO A 209 -1.30 -25.19 7.80
C PRO A 209 -1.00 -23.89 7.03
N LEU A 210 0.19 -23.79 6.42
CA LEU A 210 0.56 -22.66 5.58
C LEU A 210 -0.22 -22.66 4.26
N ALA A 211 -0.35 -23.82 3.63
CA ALA A 211 -1.12 -24.01 2.39
C ALA A 211 -2.61 -23.74 2.61
N VAL A 212 -3.19 -24.18 3.74
CA VAL A 212 -4.59 -23.92 4.09
C VAL A 212 -4.83 -22.42 4.30
N ARG A 213 -3.94 -21.73 5.02
CA ARG A 213 -4.02 -20.26 5.19
C ARG A 213 -3.95 -19.55 3.83
N TYR A 214 -3.08 -20.01 2.95
CA TYR A 214 -2.93 -19.47 1.61
C TYR A 214 -4.19 -19.67 0.74
N LEU A 215 -4.75 -20.87 0.74
CA LEU A 215 -5.98 -21.17 0.00
C LEU A 215 -7.15 -20.32 0.52
N ARG A 216 -7.27 -20.19 1.84
CA ARG A 216 -8.28 -19.32 2.48
C ARG A 216 -8.17 -17.89 1.97
N THR A 217 -6.98 -17.30 1.99
CA THR A 217 -6.75 -15.94 1.49
C THR A 217 -7.11 -15.80 0.00
N CYS A 218 -6.70 -16.76 -0.84
CA CYS A 218 -7.01 -16.71 -2.27
C CYS A 218 -8.51 -16.83 -2.53
N CYS A 219 -9.19 -17.71 -1.80
CA CYS A 219 -10.64 -17.87 -1.86
C CYS A 219 -11.36 -16.61 -1.38
N CYS A 220 -10.97 -16.03 -0.25
CA CYS A 220 -11.57 -14.79 0.28
C CYS A 220 -11.49 -13.65 -0.73
N LEU A 221 -10.32 -13.44 -1.35
CA LEU A 221 -10.15 -12.39 -2.35
C LEU A 221 -10.90 -12.68 -3.65
N THR A 222 -10.97 -13.94 -4.07
CA THR A 222 -11.73 -14.31 -5.27
C THR A 222 -13.23 -14.12 -5.06
N LEU A 223 -13.74 -14.54 -3.89
CA LEU A 223 -15.14 -14.39 -3.52
C LEU A 223 -15.54 -12.92 -3.33
N LEU A 224 -14.61 -12.08 -2.90
CA LEU A 224 -14.84 -10.64 -2.75
C LEU A 224 -15.34 -9.97 -4.02
N TYR A 225 -14.84 -10.40 -5.18
CA TYR A 225 -15.25 -9.87 -6.48
C TYR A 225 -16.33 -10.73 -7.14
N GLN A 226 -16.29 -12.05 -6.94
CA GLN A 226 -17.25 -12.98 -7.55
C GLN A 226 -18.66 -12.84 -6.99
N VAL A 227 -18.82 -12.71 -5.66
CA VAL A 227 -20.15 -12.68 -5.06
C VAL A 227 -20.92 -11.41 -5.44
N PRO A 228 -20.35 -10.19 -5.41
CA PRO A 228 -21.06 -8.99 -5.87
C PRO A 228 -21.38 -9.02 -7.36
N LEU A 229 -20.51 -9.63 -8.17
CA LEU A 229 -20.75 -9.79 -9.60
C LEU A 229 -21.87 -10.80 -9.87
N ALA A 230 -21.86 -11.94 -9.20
CA ALA A 230 -22.93 -12.93 -9.30
C ALA A 230 -24.26 -12.37 -8.78
N PHE A 231 -24.22 -11.61 -7.69
CA PHE A 231 -25.38 -10.89 -7.19
C PHE A 231 -25.89 -9.85 -8.20
N SER A 232 -25.00 -9.16 -8.91
CA SER A 232 -25.38 -8.21 -9.96
C SER A 232 -26.12 -8.87 -11.12
N CYS A 233 -25.83 -10.14 -11.44
CA CYS A 233 -26.52 -10.89 -12.50
C CYS A 233 -27.94 -11.28 -12.10
N VAL A 234 -28.22 -11.41 -10.80
CA VAL A 234 -29.54 -11.79 -10.26
C VAL A 234 -30.35 -10.57 -9.79
N SER A 235 -29.67 -9.48 -9.45
CA SER A 235 -30.29 -8.25 -8.94
C SER A 235 -30.94 -7.43 -10.06
N PRO A 236 -32.17 -6.93 -9.88
CA PRO A 236 -32.78 -6.03 -10.85
C PRO A 236 -31.95 -4.75 -11.03
N ILE A 237 -31.89 -4.21 -12.25
CA ILE A 237 -31.04 -3.05 -12.60
C ILE A 237 -31.22 -1.87 -11.65
N ARG A 238 -32.45 -1.62 -11.17
CA ARG A 238 -32.81 -0.53 -10.24
C ARG A 238 -32.19 -0.64 -8.83
N HIS A 239 -31.59 -1.79 -8.46
CA HIS A 239 -31.04 -2.04 -7.13
C HIS A 239 -29.49 -1.97 -7.11
N ASP A 240 -28.91 -0.96 -7.76
CA ASP A 240 -27.48 -0.64 -7.67
C ASP A 240 -27.02 -0.54 -6.22
N HIS A 241 -27.83 0.11 -5.37
CA HIS A 241 -27.59 0.25 -3.94
C HIS A 241 -27.43 -1.10 -3.22
N ALA A 242 -28.25 -2.10 -3.56
CA ALA A 242 -28.16 -3.42 -2.93
C ALA A 242 -26.89 -4.16 -3.35
N THR A 243 -26.50 -4.05 -4.62
CA THR A 243 -25.26 -4.64 -5.12
C THR A 243 -24.04 -4.04 -4.43
N VAL A 244 -24.03 -2.71 -4.26
CA VAL A 244 -22.95 -1.99 -3.56
C VAL A 244 -22.93 -2.34 -2.07
N MET A 245 -24.10 -2.46 -1.42
CA MET A 245 -24.18 -2.89 -0.03
C MET A 245 -23.66 -4.32 0.18
N VAL A 246 -24.02 -5.24 -0.72
CA VAL A 246 -23.50 -6.61 -0.71
C VAL A 246 -21.98 -6.60 -0.89
N ALA A 247 -21.45 -5.85 -1.85
CA ALA A 247 -20.00 -5.69 -2.04
C ALA A 247 -19.31 -5.15 -0.77
N GLY A 248 -19.88 -4.12 -0.14
CA GLY A 248 -19.38 -3.56 1.12
C GLY A 248 -19.40 -4.57 2.27
N ALA A 249 -20.52 -5.26 2.48
CA ALA A 249 -20.69 -6.26 3.53
C ALA A 249 -19.73 -7.45 3.34
N LEU A 250 -19.58 -7.95 2.12
CA LEU A 250 -18.62 -9.01 1.80
C LEU A 250 -17.18 -8.57 2.00
N THR A 251 -16.86 -7.30 1.76
CA THR A 251 -15.53 -6.76 2.08
C THR A 251 -15.26 -6.81 3.58
N THR A 252 -16.24 -6.40 4.39
CA THR A 252 -16.14 -6.48 5.86
C THR A 252 -16.03 -7.92 6.35
N LEU A 253 -16.83 -8.85 5.81
CA LEU A 253 -16.78 -10.27 6.18
C LEU A 253 -15.46 -10.93 5.74
N ALA A 254 -14.95 -10.61 4.56
CA ALA A 254 -13.66 -11.09 4.07
C ALA A 254 -12.51 -10.61 4.97
N LEU A 255 -12.58 -9.36 5.48
CA LEU A 255 -11.61 -8.83 6.42
C LEU A 255 -11.66 -9.50 7.79
N LEU A 256 -12.84 -9.93 8.26
CA LEU A 256 -12.99 -10.73 9.48
C LEU A 256 -12.50 -12.17 9.28
N ALA A 257 -12.64 -12.70 8.05
CA ALA A 257 -12.10 -14.00 7.70
C ALA A 257 -10.59 -13.98 7.42
N GLU A 258 -9.98 -12.81 7.21
CA GLU A 258 -8.55 -12.67 6.99
C GLU A 258 -7.77 -12.85 8.29
N HIS A 259 -6.55 -13.39 8.21
CA HIS A 259 -5.70 -13.58 9.38
C HIS A 259 -5.34 -12.23 10.02
N GLU A 260 -5.36 -12.14 11.35
CA GLU A 260 -5.15 -10.91 12.14
C GLU A 260 -3.88 -10.15 11.75
N HIS A 261 -2.75 -10.86 11.64
CA HIS A 261 -1.47 -10.30 11.18
C HIS A 261 -1.52 -9.66 9.77
N ARG A 262 -2.45 -10.07 8.90
CA ARG A 262 -2.57 -9.58 7.52
C ARG A 262 -3.71 -8.58 7.34
N ARG A 263 -4.71 -8.62 8.22
CA ARG A 263 -5.84 -7.69 8.25
C ARG A 263 -5.38 -6.23 8.25
N GLY A 264 -4.33 -5.90 9.01
CA GLY A 264 -3.73 -4.56 9.02
C GLY A 264 -3.21 -4.13 7.64
N SER A 265 -2.44 -4.98 6.96
CA SER A 265 -1.91 -4.66 5.62
C SER A 265 -3.01 -4.53 4.56
N VAL A 266 -4.05 -5.36 4.64
CA VAL A 266 -5.20 -5.28 3.72
C VAL A 266 -6.01 -4.00 3.98
N MET A 267 -6.27 -3.65 5.24
CA MET A 267 -6.94 -2.41 5.62
C MET A 267 -6.17 -1.17 5.17
N LYS A 268 -4.84 -1.17 5.31
CA LYS A 268 -3.97 -0.11 4.77
C LYS A 268 -4.14 0.03 3.26
N ALA A 269 -4.10 -1.08 2.53
CA ALA A 269 -4.29 -1.07 1.08
C ALA A 269 -5.67 -0.51 0.69
N ILE A 270 -6.74 -0.95 1.36
CA ILE A 270 -8.10 -0.43 1.14
C ILE A 270 -8.13 1.09 1.39
N GLY A 271 -7.58 1.55 2.51
CA GLY A 271 -7.47 2.97 2.84
C GLY A 271 -6.73 3.76 1.77
N VAL A 272 -5.60 3.26 1.26
CA VAL A 272 -4.83 3.94 0.20
C VAL A 272 -5.67 4.18 -1.05
N TYR A 273 -6.41 3.16 -1.49
CA TYR A 273 -7.23 3.27 -2.70
C TYR A 273 -8.44 4.16 -2.50
N THR A 274 -9.14 4.06 -1.36
CA THR A 274 -10.31 4.90 -1.07
C THR A 274 -9.91 6.36 -0.90
N THR A 275 -8.84 6.65 -0.15
CA THR A 275 -8.33 8.02 0.03
C THR A 275 -7.93 8.63 -1.30
N GLY A 276 -7.19 7.91 -2.15
CA GLY A 276 -6.80 8.47 -3.45
C GLY A 276 -7.97 8.68 -4.41
N ALA A 277 -8.99 7.80 -4.39
CA ALA A 277 -10.20 7.97 -5.19
C ALA A 277 -11.03 9.17 -4.71
N MET A 278 -11.17 9.35 -3.40
CA MET A 278 -11.83 10.53 -2.82
C MET A 278 -11.08 11.82 -3.15
N ALA A 279 -9.76 11.83 -3.03
CA ALA A 279 -8.94 13.00 -3.35
C ALA A 279 -9.08 13.40 -4.82
N ALA A 280 -9.04 12.42 -5.74
CA ALA A 280 -9.23 12.68 -7.17
C ALA A 280 -10.63 13.24 -7.48
N ARG A 281 -11.67 12.75 -6.79
CA ARG A 281 -13.03 13.32 -6.88
C ARG A 281 -13.10 14.75 -6.36
N MET A 282 -12.55 15.03 -5.19
CA MET A 282 -12.55 16.38 -4.62
C MET A 282 -11.85 17.37 -5.55
N VAL A 283 -10.71 16.99 -6.12
CA VAL A 283 -9.97 17.79 -7.11
C VAL A 283 -10.83 18.07 -8.35
N ALA A 284 -11.52 17.05 -8.88
CA ALA A 284 -12.40 17.21 -10.03
C ALA A 284 -13.61 18.10 -9.73
N THR A 285 -14.26 17.92 -8.57
CA THR A 285 -15.44 18.70 -8.18
C THR A 285 -15.12 20.15 -7.85
N LEU A 286 -13.95 20.41 -7.28
CA LEU A 286 -13.52 21.76 -6.89
C LEU A 286 -12.77 22.49 -8.02
N GLY A 287 -12.55 21.83 -9.17
CA GLY A 287 -11.84 22.42 -10.30
C GLY A 287 -10.41 22.85 -9.96
N VAL A 288 -9.73 22.12 -9.07
CA VAL A 288 -8.43 22.54 -8.55
C VAL A 288 -7.39 22.52 -9.68
N PRO A 289 -6.63 23.62 -9.90
CA PRO A 289 -5.66 23.68 -10.97
C PRO A 289 -4.54 22.66 -10.75
N ARG A 290 -4.07 22.03 -11.83
CA ARG A 290 -3.05 20.97 -11.79
C ARG A 290 -1.79 21.36 -10.99
N LYS A 291 -1.33 22.61 -11.12
CA LYS A 291 -0.18 23.12 -10.34
C LYS A 291 -0.44 23.10 -8.83
N ALA A 292 -1.65 23.43 -8.39
CA ALA A 292 -2.03 23.37 -6.98
C ALA A 292 -2.17 21.93 -6.48
N VAL A 293 -2.65 21.00 -7.33
CA VAL A 293 -2.67 19.57 -7.02
C VAL A 293 -1.24 19.04 -6.84
N GLU A 294 -0.32 19.38 -7.74
CA GLU A 294 1.07 18.98 -7.66
C GLU A 294 1.74 19.53 -6.39
N LEU A 295 1.62 20.83 -6.11
CA LEU A 295 2.11 21.45 -4.87
C LEU A 295 1.49 20.83 -3.62
N GLY A 296 0.18 20.58 -3.64
CA GLY A 296 -0.53 19.92 -2.55
C GLY A 296 -0.03 18.50 -2.30
N GLN A 297 0.30 17.73 -3.34
CA GLN A 297 0.91 16.40 -3.19
C GLN A 297 2.30 16.47 -2.54
N PHE A 298 3.14 17.44 -2.92
CA PHE A 298 4.43 17.67 -2.27
C PHE A 298 4.27 18.03 -0.79
N ALA A 299 3.37 18.97 -0.48
CA ALA A 299 3.10 19.39 0.89
C ALA A 299 2.56 18.23 1.74
N LEU A 300 1.55 17.51 1.25
CA LEU A 300 0.94 16.38 1.95
C LEU A 300 1.93 15.23 2.19
N PHE A 301 2.72 14.88 1.18
CA PHE A 301 3.70 13.80 1.33
C PHE A 301 4.82 14.17 2.31
N SER A 302 5.30 15.42 2.25
CA SER A 302 6.34 15.91 3.16
C SER A 302 5.82 16.00 4.60
N ALA A 303 4.60 16.50 4.80
CA ALA A 303 3.95 16.55 6.11
C ALA A 303 3.69 15.14 6.67
N ALA A 304 3.18 14.23 5.86
CA ALA A 304 2.97 12.84 6.27
C ALA A 304 4.28 12.14 6.65
N ALA A 305 5.34 12.34 5.86
CA ALA A 305 6.68 11.83 6.19
C ALA A 305 7.20 12.44 7.50
N ALA A 306 7.01 13.75 7.74
CA ALA A 306 7.40 14.37 9.00
C ALA A 306 6.69 13.71 10.19
N VAL A 307 5.38 13.48 10.10
CA VAL A 307 4.58 12.84 11.16
C VAL A 307 5.05 11.42 11.44
N ILE A 308 5.25 10.60 10.39
CA ILE A 308 5.73 9.22 10.54
C ILE A 308 7.07 9.20 11.28
N PHE A 309 7.97 10.12 10.95
CA PHE A 309 9.31 10.20 11.54
C PHE A 309 9.38 10.94 12.88
N GLN A 310 8.29 11.59 13.31
CA GLN A 310 8.15 12.06 14.70
C GLN A 310 7.95 10.89 15.67
N ARG A 311 7.48 9.72 15.20
CA ARG A 311 7.17 8.55 16.04
C ARG A 311 7.83 7.26 15.55
N PRO A 312 9.17 7.15 15.63
CA PRO A 312 9.89 5.97 15.16
C PRO A 312 9.47 4.64 15.82
N GLY A 313 8.98 4.70 17.06
CA GLY A 313 8.68 3.54 17.89
C GLY A 313 7.45 2.72 17.45
N LEU A 314 6.58 3.30 16.60
CA LEU A 314 5.41 2.59 16.06
C LEU A 314 5.74 1.79 14.78
N GLU A 315 6.88 2.06 14.16
CA GLU A 315 7.33 1.43 12.93
C GLU A 315 8.25 0.23 13.20
N SER A 316 8.38 -0.67 12.21
CA SER A 316 9.19 -1.88 12.38
C SER A 316 10.64 -1.53 12.72
N SER A 317 11.11 -1.95 13.90
CA SER A 317 12.47 -1.72 14.39
C SER A 317 13.58 -2.17 13.41
N ARG A 318 13.29 -3.14 12.54
CA ARG A 318 14.20 -3.57 11.47
C ARG A 318 14.30 -2.56 10.33
N ILE A 319 13.17 -1.97 9.93
CA ILE A 319 13.11 -0.97 8.85
C ILE A 319 13.81 0.31 9.32
N MET A 320 13.53 0.74 10.55
CA MET A 320 14.22 1.90 11.13
C MET A 320 15.72 1.65 11.27
N ARG A 321 16.15 0.47 11.72
CA ARG A 321 17.59 0.12 11.73
C ARG A 321 18.22 0.15 10.34
N MET A 322 17.51 -0.35 9.33
CA MET A 322 17.99 -0.28 7.94
C MET A 322 18.03 1.16 7.42
N LEU A 323 17.11 2.03 7.83
CA LEU A 323 17.05 3.40 7.34
C LEU A 323 18.08 4.30 8.01
N TYR A 324 18.21 4.23 9.34
CA TYR A 324 19.18 5.00 10.12
C TYR A 324 20.60 4.43 10.02
N GLY A 325 20.75 3.14 9.68
CA GLY A 325 22.06 2.51 9.50
C GLY A 325 22.80 2.16 10.81
N TYR A 326 22.20 2.44 11.98
CA TYR A 326 22.78 2.16 13.30
C TYR A 326 21.72 1.64 14.28
N SER A 327 22.17 0.99 15.36
CA SER A 327 21.30 0.54 16.45
C SER A 327 20.97 1.75 17.32
N ASP A 328 19.72 2.20 17.28
CA ASP A 328 19.21 3.24 18.18
C ASP A 328 19.15 2.66 19.62
N LYS A 329 20.26 2.77 20.35
CA LYS A 329 20.35 2.43 21.78
C LYS A 329 20.12 3.65 22.67
N GLN A 330 19.83 4.83 22.12
CA GLN A 330 19.79 6.10 22.87
C GLN A 330 18.39 6.71 23.05
N THR A 331 17.33 6.09 22.53
CA THR A 331 15.95 6.51 22.83
C THR A 331 15.26 5.67 23.91
N ALA A 332 15.95 4.69 24.50
CA ALA A 332 15.54 4.16 25.80
C ALA A 332 16.02 5.14 26.87
N ALA A 333 15.14 6.01 27.31
CA ALA A 333 15.31 6.72 28.57
C ALA A 333 15.75 5.71 29.64
N PRO A 334 16.73 6.03 30.51
CA PRO A 334 17.00 5.18 31.67
C PRO A 334 15.73 5.21 32.52
N THR A 335 14.96 4.12 32.47
CA THR A 335 13.99 3.84 33.52
C THR A 335 14.76 3.84 34.83
N ASP A 336 14.35 4.75 35.68
CA ASP A 336 14.92 5.08 36.98
C ASP A 336 14.97 3.83 37.86
N ASP A 337 16.10 3.11 37.84
CA ASP A 337 16.39 1.96 38.70
C ASP A 337 16.87 2.47 40.09
N ARG A 338 16.09 3.39 40.67
CA ARG A 338 16.34 4.03 41.98
C ARG A 338 15.09 4.10 42.86
N SER A 339 14.34 3.01 42.93
CA SER A 339 13.33 2.83 43.97
C SER A 339 13.17 1.37 44.43
N ALA A 340 14.29 0.70 44.67
CA ALA A 340 14.33 -0.60 45.36
C ALA A 340 15.51 -0.72 46.34
N ALA A 341 15.96 0.40 46.91
CA ALA A 341 16.93 0.44 48.00
C ALA A 341 16.68 1.65 48.90
N GLN A 342 15.55 1.64 49.62
CA GLN A 342 15.31 2.30 50.91
C GLN A 342 13.80 2.34 51.22
N ARG A 343 13.30 1.26 51.81
CA ARG A 343 12.45 1.21 53.02
C ARG A 343 11.93 -0.19 53.26
#